data_AF-B5GS21-F1
#
_entry.id   AF-B5GS21-F1
#
_cell.length_a   1.000
_cell.length_b   1.000
_cell.length_c   1.000
_cell.angle_alpha   90.00
_cell.angle_beta   90.00
_cell.angle_gamma   90.00
#
_symmetry.space_group_name_H-M   'P 1'
#
loop_
_entity.id
_entity.type
_entity.pdbx_description
1 polymer ?
#
loop_
_entity_poly.entity_id
_entity_poly.type
_entity_poly.pdbx_seq_one_letter_code
_entity_poly.pdbx_strand_id
1 'polypeptide(L)'
;MRIRTVLLAAVLAAVTAAGLPITASTAHAVGDDLVCTQQQTADYNPPLRLGLPRPQHATVTGDVGTCADLSGSTPYVVSGSYTGSVDGNLSCLAGSGSGTLHFTWNLSDGTHDTSTVALDVVERGVIVAHVTSGRFTGDTVPDAYILDPSLHLLDCAGPTGLASLMQTGTLTFATV
;
A
#
# COMPACT_ATOMS: atom_id res chain seq x y z
N MET A 1 -57.24 12.32 -70.07
CA MET A 1 -56.57 13.62 -70.35
C MET A 1 -56.18 14.20 -69.00
N ARG A 2 -54.94 14.38 -68.55
CA ARG A 2 -53.60 14.45 -69.15
C ARG A 2 -52.59 13.89 -68.13
N ILE A 3 -51.59 13.18 -68.66
CA ILE A 3 -50.30 12.84 -68.03
C ILE A 3 -49.44 14.10 -67.89
N ARG A 4 -48.58 14.16 -66.85
CA ARG A 4 -47.18 14.67 -66.81
C ARG A 4 -46.82 15.12 -65.38
N THR A 5 -45.62 15.07 -64.81
CA THR A 5 -44.30 14.43 -65.01
C THR A 5 -43.43 14.95 -63.83
N VAL A 6 -42.74 14.04 -63.10
CA VAL A 6 -41.42 14.16 -62.44
C VAL A 6 -41.19 15.22 -61.33
N LEU A 7 -40.59 14.78 -60.22
CA LEU A 7 -39.28 15.26 -59.73
C LEU A 7 -38.74 14.35 -58.60
N LEU A 8 -37.64 13.65 -58.90
CA LEU A 8 -36.78 12.99 -57.91
C LEU A 8 -36.03 14.08 -57.13
N ALA A 9 -36.07 14.01 -55.80
CA ALA A 9 -35.15 14.74 -54.93
C ALA A 9 -34.32 13.72 -54.15
N ALA A 10 -33.05 13.59 -54.52
CA ALA A 10 -32.05 12.86 -53.76
C ALA A 10 -31.60 13.72 -52.58
N VAL A 11 -31.86 13.28 -51.35
CA VAL A 11 -31.37 13.92 -50.13
C VAL A 11 -30.07 13.21 -49.72
N LEU A 12 -28.95 13.90 -49.95
CA LEU A 12 -27.63 13.52 -49.47
C LEU A 12 -27.51 13.97 -48.01
N ALA A 13 -27.65 13.06 -47.06
CA ALA A 13 -27.44 13.35 -45.64
C ALA A 13 -25.93 13.30 -45.34
N ALA A 14 -25.32 14.47 -45.17
CA ALA A 14 -23.96 14.60 -44.66
C ALA A 14 -23.94 14.32 -43.15
N VAL A 15 -23.36 13.19 -42.75
CA VAL A 15 -23.10 12.87 -41.34
C VAL A 15 -21.78 13.54 -40.94
N THR A 16 -21.86 14.72 -40.34
CA THR A 16 -20.73 15.33 -39.63
C THR A 16 -20.52 14.61 -38.31
N ALA A 17 -19.56 13.67 -38.27
CA ALA A 17 -19.08 13.07 -37.04
C ALA A 17 -18.26 14.11 -36.27
N ALA A 18 -18.85 14.68 -35.21
CA ALA A 18 -18.12 15.48 -34.23
C ALA A 18 -17.19 14.54 -33.45
N GLY A 19 -15.91 14.53 -33.81
CA GLY A 19 -14.88 13.81 -33.07
C GLY A 19 -14.68 14.44 -31.70
N LEU A 20 -15.25 13.80 -30.67
CA LEU A 20 -14.85 14.05 -29.29
C LEU A 20 -13.44 13.48 -29.12
N PRO A 21 -12.47 14.24 -28.57
CA PRO A 21 -11.19 13.66 -28.18
C PRO A 21 -11.47 12.68 -27.04
N ILE A 22 -11.43 11.38 -27.34
CA ILE A 22 -11.31 10.35 -26.31
C ILE A 22 -9.88 10.49 -25.81
N THR A 23 -9.69 11.18 -24.68
CA THR A 23 -8.45 11.07 -23.92
C THR A 23 -8.38 9.62 -23.44
N ALA A 24 -7.68 8.79 -24.20
CA ALA A 24 -7.29 7.47 -23.73
C ALA A 24 -6.48 7.70 -22.45
N SER A 25 -7.06 7.38 -21.30
CA SER A 25 -6.30 7.27 -20.07
C SER A 25 -5.25 6.21 -20.35
N THR A 26 -3.99 6.59 -20.34
CA THR A 26 -2.90 5.62 -20.36
C THR A 26 -3.15 4.70 -19.18
N ALA A 27 -3.49 3.44 -19.47
CA ALA A 27 -3.42 2.39 -18.48
C ALA A 27 -1.94 2.31 -18.09
N HIS A 28 -1.58 3.01 -17.01
CA HIS A 28 -0.32 2.77 -16.35
C HIS A 28 -0.38 1.30 -15.95
N ALA A 29 0.53 0.49 -16.50
CA ALA A 29 0.69 -0.87 -16.03
C ALA A 29 0.89 -0.78 -14.51
N VAL A 30 0.09 -1.53 -13.75
CA VAL A 30 0.29 -1.71 -12.31
C VAL A 30 1.71 -2.22 -12.14
N GLY A 31 2.62 -1.31 -11.79
CA GLY A 31 4.03 -1.56 -11.62
C GLY A 31 4.34 -1.29 -10.16
N ASP A 32 5.17 -2.14 -9.58
CA ASP A 32 5.76 -1.83 -8.29
C ASP A 32 6.60 -0.55 -8.44
N ASP A 33 6.18 0.55 -7.82
CA ASP A 33 6.82 1.86 -7.89
C ASP A 33 8.10 1.89 -7.04
N LEU A 34 8.13 1.11 -5.96
CA LEU A 34 9.28 0.99 -5.08
C LEU A 34 9.37 -0.43 -4.53
N VAL A 35 10.52 -1.07 -4.69
CA VAL A 35 10.81 -2.36 -4.06
C VAL A 35 12.10 -2.24 -3.26
N CYS A 36 12.03 -2.47 -1.95
CA CYS A 36 13.19 -2.39 -1.07
C CYS A 36 13.36 -3.65 -0.22
N THR A 37 14.58 -3.94 0.20
CA THR A 37 14.78 -4.85 1.35
C THR A 37 14.41 -4.14 2.64
N GLN A 38 13.91 -4.88 3.64
CA GLN A 38 13.58 -4.31 4.94
C GLN A 38 13.94 -5.23 6.11
N GLN A 39 14.19 -4.60 7.25
CA GLN A 39 14.21 -5.20 8.57
C GLN A 39 13.30 -4.39 9.48
N GLN A 40 12.48 -5.05 10.29
CA GLN A 40 11.55 -4.39 11.19
C GLN A 40 11.44 -5.11 12.52
N THR A 41 11.01 -4.36 13.53
CA THR A 41 10.67 -4.82 14.87
C THR A 41 9.32 -4.25 15.27
N ALA A 42 8.47 -5.06 15.89
CA ALA A 42 7.35 -4.54 16.65
C ALA A 42 7.38 -5.03 18.09
N ASP A 43 7.06 -4.09 18.97
CA ASP A 43 6.95 -4.31 20.40
C ASP A 43 5.49 -4.19 20.81
N TYR A 44 4.97 -5.21 21.48
CA TYR A 44 3.58 -5.33 21.88
C TYR A 44 3.42 -5.05 23.37
N ASN A 45 2.47 -4.19 23.72
CA ASN A 45 2.12 -3.88 25.09
C ASN A 45 0.59 -3.93 25.29
N PRO A 46 0.07 -4.91 26.05
CA PRO A 46 0.80 -6.01 26.72
C PRO A 46 1.33 -7.09 25.76
N PRO A 47 2.26 -7.99 26.16
CA PRO A 47 2.72 -9.07 25.29
C PRO A 47 1.57 -9.89 24.70
N LEU A 48 1.68 -10.25 23.41
CA LEU A 48 0.68 -11.07 22.73
C LEU A 48 0.62 -12.47 23.34
N ARG A 49 -0.58 -13.05 23.34
CA ARG A 49 -0.83 -14.40 23.85
C ARG A 49 -1.68 -15.20 22.88
N LEU A 50 -1.69 -16.51 23.08
CA LEU A 50 -2.70 -17.38 22.47
C LEU A 50 -4.10 -17.05 23.02
N GLY A 51 -5.12 -17.22 22.18
CA GLY A 51 -6.53 -17.09 22.55
C GLY A 51 -7.22 -15.86 21.97
N LEU A 52 -8.20 -15.35 22.72
CA LEU A 52 -9.03 -14.23 22.28
C LEU A 52 -8.21 -12.94 22.16
N PRO A 53 -8.41 -12.16 21.07
CA PRO A 53 -7.86 -10.83 20.94
C PRO A 53 -8.23 -9.92 22.11
N ARG A 54 -7.29 -9.06 22.51
CA ARG A 54 -7.44 -8.10 23.62
C ARG A 54 -6.92 -6.74 23.19
N PRO A 55 -7.30 -5.64 23.88
CA PRO A 55 -6.72 -4.33 23.62
C PRO A 55 -5.20 -4.38 23.70
N GLN A 56 -4.57 -3.89 22.65
CA GLN A 56 -3.15 -3.97 22.38
C GLN A 56 -2.67 -2.66 21.77
N HIS A 57 -1.49 -2.23 22.20
CA HIS A 57 -0.72 -1.19 21.54
C HIS A 57 0.58 -1.81 21.05
N ALA A 58 0.87 -1.64 19.76
CA ALA A 58 2.14 -2.07 19.18
C ALA A 58 2.89 -0.86 18.63
N THR A 59 4.18 -0.76 18.93
CA THR A 59 5.09 0.18 18.28
C THR A 59 5.91 -0.55 17.24
N VAL A 60 6.02 0.01 16.04
CA VAL A 60 6.75 -0.58 14.93
C VAL A 60 7.92 0.33 14.57
N THR A 61 9.09 -0.25 14.38
CA THR A 61 10.26 0.42 13.82
C THR A 61 10.84 -0.43 12.70
N GLY A 62 11.36 0.20 11.65
CA GLY A 62 11.98 -0.51 10.57
C GLY A 62 13.04 0.29 9.84
N ASP A 63 14.02 -0.44 9.33
CA ASP A 63 15.08 0.04 8.46
C ASP A 63 14.80 -0.46 7.04
N VAL A 64 14.81 0.45 6.09
CA VAL A 64 14.68 0.15 4.67
C VAL A 64 16.06 0.15 4.05
N GLY A 65 16.47 -1.01 3.55
CA GLY A 65 17.75 -1.22 2.90
C GLY A 65 17.75 -0.72 1.45
N THR A 66 18.45 -1.42 0.57
CA THR A 66 18.57 -1.04 -0.84
C THR A 66 17.21 -1.06 -1.53
N CYS A 67 16.89 0.03 -2.22
CA CYS A 67 15.67 0.17 -3.01
C CYS A 67 15.92 0.15 -4.52
N ALA A 68 14.99 -0.45 -5.24
CA ALA A 68 14.74 -0.24 -6.66
C ALA A 68 13.51 0.67 -6.79
N ASP A 69 13.74 1.96 -7.05
CA ASP A 69 12.69 2.95 -7.32
C ASP A 69 12.39 2.95 -8.83
N LEU A 70 11.20 2.49 -9.19
CA LEU A 70 10.68 2.40 -10.55
C LEU A 70 9.60 3.46 -10.84
N SER A 71 9.30 4.34 -9.88
CA SER A 71 8.28 5.41 -9.99
C SER A 71 8.60 6.46 -11.06
N GLY A 72 9.83 6.49 -11.57
CA GLY A 72 10.31 7.51 -12.50
C GLY A 72 10.59 8.87 -11.85
N SER A 73 10.46 8.98 -10.52
CA SER A 73 10.73 10.20 -9.77
C SER A 73 12.24 10.46 -9.61
N THR A 74 12.65 11.73 -9.67
CA THR A 74 14.04 12.14 -9.46
C THR A 74 14.12 13.29 -8.44
N PRO A 75 15.05 13.25 -7.47
CA PRO A 75 15.99 12.16 -7.17
C PRO A 75 15.25 10.90 -6.70
N TYR A 76 15.81 9.71 -6.96
CA TYR A 76 15.17 8.43 -6.67
C TYR A 76 15.48 7.92 -5.26
N VAL A 77 14.57 7.13 -4.68
CA VAL A 77 14.75 6.53 -3.34
C VAL A 77 15.83 5.45 -3.37
N VAL A 78 16.77 5.50 -2.43
CA VAL A 78 17.86 4.51 -2.30
C VAL A 78 17.75 3.66 -1.04
N SER A 79 17.17 4.21 0.03
CA SER A 79 16.96 3.56 1.33
C SER A 79 16.03 4.41 2.20
N GLY A 80 15.82 4.01 3.45
CA GLY A 80 15.01 4.79 4.38
C GLY A 80 14.87 4.14 5.74
N SER A 81 13.95 4.67 6.54
CA SER A 81 13.51 4.07 7.79
C SER A 81 12.06 4.46 8.06
N TYR A 82 11.41 3.75 8.98
CA TYR A 82 10.07 4.10 9.41
C TYR A 82 9.83 3.80 10.88
N THR A 83 8.90 4.55 11.45
CA THR A 83 8.35 4.29 12.78
C THR A 83 6.84 4.42 12.74
N GLY A 84 6.16 3.80 13.69
CA GLY A 84 4.72 3.90 13.76
C GLY A 84 4.12 3.17 14.93
N SER A 85 2.80 3.16 14.96
CA SER A 85 2.05 2.43 15.97
C SER A 85 0.77 1.85 15.40
N VAL A 86 0.31 0.78 16.05
CA VAL A 86 -0.95 0.09 15.77
C VAL A 86 -1.70 -0.07 17.09
N ASP A 87 -2.95 0.33 17.09
CA ASP A 87 -3.88 0.12 18.19
C ASP A 87 -5.00 -0.81 17.74
N GLY A 88 -5.36 -1.77 18.58
CA GLY A 88 -6.40 -2.73 18.20
C GLY A 88 -6.68 -3.79 19.23
N ASN A 89 -7.50 -4.76 18.83
CA ASN A 89 -7.67 -6.00 19.56
C ASN A 89 -6.83 -7.08 18.88
N LEU A 90 -5.71 -7.47 19.47
CA LEU A 90 -4.77 -8.44 18.88
C LEU A 90 -4.53 -9.65 19.80
N SER A 91 -4.24 -10.80 19.18
CA SER A 91 -3.67 -12.00 19.76
C SER A 91 -2.70 -12.62 18.75
N CYS A 92 -1.99 -13.69 19.13
CA CYS A 92 -1.08 -14.35 18.20
C CYS A 92 -1.76 -15.12 17.05
N LEU A 93 -3.09 -15.27 17.07
CA LEU A 93 -3.83 -16.05 16.07
C LEU A 93 -4.88 -15.22 15.34
N ALA A 94 -5.26 -14.07 15.87
CA ALA A 94 -6.31 -13.24 15.31
C ALA A 94 -6.17 -11.81 15.83
N GLY A 95 -6.77 -10.88 15.11
CA GLY A 95 -6.86 -9.51 15.58
C GLY A 95 -7.46 -8.60 14.53
N SER A 96 -7.75 -7.39 14.97
CA SER A 96 -8.07 -6.26 14.12
C SER A 96 -7.61 -4.98 14.79
N GLY A 97 -7.32 -3.96 14.01
CA GLY A 97 -6.79 -2.70 14.51
C GLY A 97 -6.49 -1.76 13.37
N SER A 98 -5.98 -0.59 13.74
CA SER A 98 -5.56 0.42 12.78
C SER A 98 -4.30 1.09 13.29
N GLY A 99 -3.49 1.61 12.38
CA GLY A 99 -2.24 2.24 12.72
C GLY A 99 -1.75 3.20 11.67
N THR A 100 -0.56 3.72 11.91
CA THR A 100 0.11 4.61 10.97
C THR A 100 1.61 4.37 11.03
N LEU A 101 2.24 4.33 9.86
CA LEU A 101 3.69 4.36 9.71
C LEU A 101 4.13 5.68 9.08
N HIS A 102 5.23 6.22 9.58
CA HIS A 102 5.90 7.40 9.04
C HIS A 102 7.25 6.98 8.49
N PHE A 103 7.39 7.10 7.18
CA PHE A 103 8.62 6.80 6.46
C PHE A 103 9.46 8.06 6.29
N THR A 104 10.77 7.89 6.44
CA THR A 104 11.80 8.85 6.02
C THR A 104 12.65 8.16 4.95
N TRP A 105 12.66 8.73 3.76
CA TRP A 105 13.39 8.21 2.60
C TRP A 105 14.71 8.93 2.45
N ASN A 106 15.76 8.20 2.07
CA ASN A 106 17.03 8.73 1.62
C ASN A 106 17.02 8.73 0.09
N LEU A 107 17.36 9.86 -0.52
CA LEU A 107 17.34 10.03 -1.97
C LEU A 107 18.76 9.98 -2.56
N SER A 108 18.85 9.70 -3.85
CA SER A 108 20.11 9.53 -4.57
C SER A 108 21.02 10.76 -4.57
N ASP A 109 20.48 11.95 -4.32
CA ASP A 109 21.23 13.22 -4.24
C ASP A 109 21.64 13.60 -2.81
N GLY A 110 21.36 12.74 -1.83
CA GLY A 110 21.66 12.97 -0.41
C GLY A 110 20.60 13.78 0.34
N THR A 111 19.48 14.13 -0.29
CA THR A 111 18.33 14.73 0.39
C THR A 111 17.39 13.66 0.95
N HIS A 112 16.35 14.11 1.67
CA HIS A 112 15.36 13.23 2.29
C HIS A 112 13.93 13.62 1.90
N ASP A 113 13.05 12.62 1.88
CA ASP A 113 11.61 12.80 1.69
C ASP A 113 10.83 12.01 2.75
N THR A 114 9.53 12.22 2.86
CA THR A 114 8.68 11.51 3.83
C THR A 114 7.44 10.92 3.18
N SER A 115 6.88 9.89 3.81
CA SER A 115 5.56 9.36 3.45
C SER A 115 4.83 8.89 4.70
N THR A 116 3.50 8.99 4.69
CA THR A 116 2.65 8.44 5.75
C THR A 116 1.77 7.34 5.19
N VAL A 117 1.80 6.19 5.85
CA VAL A 117 1.04 5.00 5.46
C VAL A 117 0.03 4.69 6.55
N ALA A 118 -1.26 4.70 6.20
CA ALA A 118 -2.31 4.20 7.07
C ALA A 118 -2.33 2.67 7.00
N LEU A 119 -2.51 2.04 8.15
CA LEU A 119 -2.57 0.59 8.30
C LEU A 119 -3.97 0.20 8.79
N ASP A 120 -4.56 -0.78 8.13
CA ASP A 120 -5.73 -1.49 8.61
C ASP A 120 -5.36 -2.95 8.84
N VAL A 121 -5.30 -3.36 10.11
CA VAL A 121 -5.10 -4.76 10.49
C VAL A 121 -6.43 -5.47 10.38
N VAL A 122 -6.53 -6.38 9.43
CA VAL A 122 -7.66 -7.28 9.24
C VAL A 122 -7.31 -8.70 9.73
N GLU A 123 -8.27 -9.63 9.60
CA GLU A 123 -8.18 -10.97 10.17
C GLU A 123 -6.80 -11.63 10.02
N ARG A 124 -6.33 -12.25 11.10
CA ARG A 124 -5.02 -12.93 11.19
C ARG A 124 -3.79 -12.03 11.00
N GLY A 125 -3.93 -10.72 11.18
CA GLY A 125 -2.77 -9.81 11.04
C GLY A 125 -2.44 -9.48 9.59
N VAL A 126 -3.32 -9.81 8.64
CA VAL A 126 -3.23 -9.28 7.28
C VAL A 126 -3.40 -7.77 7.37
N ILE A 127 -2.55 -7.02 6.70
CA ILE A 127 -2.61 -5.56 6.74
C ILE A 127 -2.84 -5.03 5.35
N VAL A 128 -3.89 -4.23 5.25
CA VAL A 128 -4.09 -3.36 4.11
C VAL A 128 -3.40 -2.05 4.45
N ALA A 129 -2.44 -1.67 3.64
CA ALA A 129 -1.66 -0.46 3.85
C ALA A 129 -1.82 0.48 2.65
N HIS A 130 -2.17 1.72 2.97
CA HIS A 130 -2.43 2.76 1.98
C HIS A 130 -1.57 3.98 2.27
N VAL A 131 -0.88 4.49 1.25
CA VAL A 131 -0.10 5.72 1.40
C VAL A 131 -1.05 6.92 1.34
N THR A 132 -1.13 7.64 2.46
CA THR A 132 -2.06 8.76 2.65
C THR A 132 -1.42 10.12 2.41
N SER A 133 -0.10 10.23 2.50
CA SER A 133 0.62 11.46 2.19
C SER A 133 2.08 11.20 1.82
N GLY A 134 2.69 12.19 1.17
CA GLY A 134 4.10 12.18 0.75
C GLY A 134 4.31 11.65 -0.67
N ARG A 135 5.55 11.26 -0.95
CA ARG A 135 6.03 10.90 -2.29
C ARG A 135 5.18 9.87 -3.04
N PHE A 136 4.69 8.86 -2.31
CA PHE A 136 3.98 7.71 -2.86
C PHE A 136 2.46 7.79 -2.63
N THR A 137 1.92 9.00 -2.46
CA THR A 137 0.49 9.18 -2.14
C THR A 137 -0.42 8.52 -3.17
N GLY A 138 -1.33 7.67 -2.70
CA GLY A 138 -2.25 6.89 -3.56
C GLY A 138 -1.83 5.44 -3.74
N ASP A 139 -0.57 5.11 -3.47
CA ASP A 139 -0.07 3.75 -3.59
C ASP A 139 -0.59 2.84 -2.47
N THR A 140 -0.50 1.54 -2.73
CA THR A 140 -0.70 0.49 -1.73
C THR A 140 0.62 -0.16 -1.38
N VAL A 141 0.68 -0.72 -0.17
CA VAL A 141 1.79 -1.54 0.29
C VAL A 141 1.26 -2.96 0.51
N PRO A 142 1.10 -3.77 -0.57
CA PRO A 142 0.41 -5.07 -0.51
C PRO A 142 1.12 -6.07 0.40
N ASP A 143 2.43 -5.93 0.52
CA ASP A 143 3.30 -6.73 1.37
C ASP A 143 3.79 -5.91 2.58
N ALA A 144 2.91 -5.06 3.14
CA ALA A 144 3.11 -4.51 4.48
C ALA A 144 2.98 -5.66 5.50
N TYR A 145 3.91 -6.61 5.44
CA TYR A 145 4.09 -7.63 6.45
C TYR A 145 4.27 -6.88 7.75
N ILE A 146 3.30 -6.86 8.65
CA ILE A 146 3.60 -6.65 10.05
C ILE A 146 3.57 -8.04 10.65
N LEU A 147 4.78 -8.57 10.79
CA LEU A 147 5.20 -9.52 11.82
C LEU A 147 4.13 -10.57 12.14
N ASP A 148 4.15 -11.67 11.37
CA ASP A 148 3.24 -12.79 11.57
C ASP A 148 3.60 -13.51 12.89
N PRO A 149 2.85 -13.30 13.98
CA PRO A 149 3.17 -13.93 15.26
C PRO A 149 2.86 -15.43 15.24
N SER A 150 2.23 -15.95 14.18
CA SER A 150 1.94 -17.37 14.03
C SER A 150 3.19 -18.23 13.78
N LEU A 151 4.33 -17.61 13.45
CA LEU A 151 5.62 -18.29 13.43
C LEU A 151 6.24 -18.42 14.84
N HIS A 152 5.67 -17.73 15.83
CA HIS A 152 6.16 -17.60 17.20
C HIS A 152 5.17 -18.13 18.25
N LEU A 153 4.37 -19.14 17.89
CA LEU A 153 3.30 -19.66 18.77
C LEU A 153 3.82 -20.20 20.11
N LEU A 154 5.07 -20.65 20.17
CA LEU A 154 5.68 -21.10 21.43
C LEU A 154 5.91 -19.93 22.39
N ASP A 155 6.38 -18.78 21.89
CA ASP A 155 6.57 -17.57 22.70
C ASP A 155 5.22 -17.03 23.17
N CYS A 156 4.21 -17.10 22.32
CA CYS A 156 2.82 -16.76 22.63
C CYS A 156 2.16 -17.67 23.68
N ALA A 157 2.53 -18.95 23.72
CA ALA A 157 2.07 -19.91 24.71
C ALA A 157 2.81 -19.77 26.04
N GLY A 158 3.98 -19.13 26.03
CA GLY A 158 4.82 -18.92 27.19
C GLY A 158 4.13 -18.08 28.28
N PRO A 159 4.58 -18.19 29.54
CA PRO A 159 3.98 -17.46 30.65
C PRO A 159 4.08 -15.94 30.49
N THR A 160 5.09 -15.46 29.76
CA THR A 160 5.34 -14.04 29.47
C THR A 160 4.55 -13.53 28.27
N GLY A 161 4.23 -14.39 27.29
CA GLY A 161 3.74 -13.98 25.98
C GLY A 161 4.83 -13.43 25.07
N LEU A 162 4.46 -13.08 23.84
CA LEU A 162 5.32 -12.49 22.82
C LEU A 162 5.34 -10.97 22.96
N ALA A 163 6.40 -10.42 23.53
CA ALA A 163 6.54 -8.98 23.78
C ALA A 163 7.15 -8.22 22.61
N SER A 164 7.96 -8.87 21.79
CA SER A 164 8.65 -8.26 20.66
C SER A 164 8.87 -9.30 19.57
N LEU A 165 8.79 -8.86 18.31
CA LEU A 165 9.02 -9.69 17.14
C LEU A 165 9.86 -8.90 16.14
N MET A 166 10.89 -9.55 15.58
CA MET A 166 11.75 -9.00 14.55
C MET A 166 11.67 -9.84 13.29
N GLN A 167 11.57 -9.21 12.13
CA GLN A 167 11.48 -9.88 10.83
C GLN A 167 12.22 -9.10 9.75
N THR A 168 12.72 -9.83 8.75
CA THR A 168 13.26 -9.26 7.51
C THR A 168 12.37 -9.65 6.33
N GLY A 169 12.38 -8.84 5.27
CA GLY A 169 11.55 -9.10 4.10
C GLY A 169 11.77 -8.10 2.98
N THR A 170 10.77 -8.05 2.09
CA THR A 170 10.67 -7.06 1.02
C THR A 170 9.56 -6.08 1.38
N LEU A 171 9.76 -4.81 1.04
CA LEU A 171 8.78 -3.74 1.14
C LEU A 171 8.46 -3.26 -0.28
N THR A 172 7.19 -3.31 -0.67
CA THR A 172 6.74 -2.97 -2.02
C THR A 172 5.69 -1.88 -1.95
N PHE A 173 5.86 -0.79 -2.70
CA PHE A 173 4.82 0.20 -2.97
C PHE A 173 4.35 0.00 -4.41
N ALA A 174 3.05 -0.08 -4.63
CA ALA A 174 2.44 -0.32 -5.93
C ALA A 174 1.29 0.65 -6.18
N THR A 175 1.26 1.21 -7.39
CA THR A 175 0.15 2.07 -7.84
C THR A 175 -1.15 1.26 -7.92
N VAL A 176 -2.27 1.88 -7.55
CA VAL A 176 -3.62 1.29 -7.62
C VAL A 176 -4.28 1.57 -8.96
#